data_AF-A0A7L8AGL5-F1
#
_entry.id   AF-A0A7L8AGL5-F1
#
_cell.length_a   1.000
_cell.length_b   1.000
_cell.length_c   1.000
_cell.angle_alpha   90.00
_cell.angle_beta   90.00
_cell.angle_gamma   90.00
#
_symmetry.space_group_name_H-M   'P 1'
#
loop_
_entity.id
_entity.type
_entity.pdbx_description
1 polymer ?
#
loop_
_entity_poly.entity_id
_entity_poly.type
_entity_poly.pdbx_seq_one_letter_code
_entity_poly.pdbx_strand_id
1 'polypeptide(L)'
;MENTTYKDAENTVKRIKNFYNHLQIFVIMMLVLLLFSDMIISFFEARISNPNSLSWIKANIWVNAVLWFFGLLIHGIYVFKFKANFIDKWEQKKMKEIMKENKQ
;
A
#
# COMPACT_ATOMS: atom_id res chain seq x y z
N MET A 1 -28.89 10.61 14.10
CA MET A 1 -27.85 11.26 13.26
C MET A 1 -26.43 10.99 13.76
N GLU A 2 -26.23 10.57 15.02
CA GLU A 2 -24.90 10.24 15.59
C GLU A 2 -24.34 8.87 15.16
N ASN A 3 -25.21 7.88 14.92
CA ASN A 3 -24.80 6.52 14.58
C ASN A 3 -24.20 6.39 13.17
N THR A 4 -24.59 7.26 12.23
CA THR A 4 -24.06 7.26 10.85
C THR A 4 -22.65 7.82 10.79
N THR A 5 -22.39 8.92 11.51
CA THR A 5 -21.05 9.53 11.56
C THR A 5 -20.01 8.64 12.23
N TYR A 6 -20.42 7.88 13.25
CA TYR A 6 -19.54 6.92 13.92
C TYR A 6 -19.19 5.73 12.99
N LYS A 7 -20.19 5.16 12.31
CA LYS A 7 -19.98 4.08 11.33
C LYS A 7 -19.10 4.51 10.14
N ASP A 8 -19.25 5.74 9.66
CA ASP A 8 -18.42 6.27 8.57
C ASP A 8 -16.95 6.44 8.99
N ALA A 9 -16.73 6.92 10.23
CA ALA A 9 -15.39 7.00 10.81
C ALA A 9 -14.77 5.61 11.00
N GLU A 10 -15.53 4.65 11.53
CA GLU A 10 -15.08 3.26 11.73
C GLU A 10 -14.69 2.60 10.40
N ASN A 11 -15.52 2.71 9.37
CA ASN A 11 -15.24 2.19 8.03
C ASN A 11 -13.99 2.80 7.42
N THR A 12 -13.74 4.08 7.69
CA THR A 12 -12.55 4.78 7.23
C THR A 12 -11.28 4.23 7.91
N VAL A 13 -11.30 4.08 9.23
CA VAL A 13 -10.19 3.48 9.99
C VAL A 13 -9.93 2.05 9.52
N LYS A 14 -10.99 1.26 9.30
CA LYS A 14 -10.90 -0.13 8.84
C LYS A 14 -10.24 -0.24 7.46
N ARG A 15 -10.59 0.64 6.52
CA ARG A 15 -9.96 0.70 5.18
C ARG A 15 -8.48 1.04 5.26
N ILE A 16 -8.11 2.02 6.09
CA ILE A 16 -6.71 2.42 6.29
C ILE A 16 -5.91 1.28 6.92
N LYS A 17 -6.44 0.65 7.97
CA LYS A 17 -5.81 -0.49 8.64
C LYS A 17 -5.57 -1.65 7.66
N ASN A 18 -6.53 -1.93 6.79
CA ASN A 18 -6.40 -2.98 5.79
C ASN A 18 -5.30 -2.66 4.76
N PHE A 19 -5.20 -1.40 4.33
CA PHE A 19 -4.10 -0.94 3.46
C PHE A 19 -2.74 -1.10 4.13
N TYR A 20 -2.59 -0.69 5.40
CA TYR A 20 -1.34 -0.85 6.13
C TYR A 20 -0.94 -2.31 6.33
N ASN A 21 -1.91 -3.21 6.54
CA ASN A 21 -1.62 -4.64 6.62
C ASN A 21 -1.07 -5.19 5.30
N HIS A 22 -1.67 -4.80 4.16
CA HIS A 22 -1.17 -5.17 2.85
C HIS A 22 0.22 -4.57 2.56
N LEU A 23 0.43 -3.29 2.89
CA LEU A 23 1.72 -2.62 2.78
C LEU A 23 2.79 -3.29 3.63
N GLN A 24 2.46 -3.68 4.86
CA GLN A 24 3.39 -4.36 5.77
C GLN A 24 3.87 -5.69 5.19
N ILE A 25 2.94 -6.53 4.71
CA ILE A 25 3.29 -7.80 4.07
C ILE A 25 4.15 -7.55 2.83
N PHE A 26 3.79 -6.56 2.00
CA PHE A 26 4.57 -6.20 0.82
C PHE A 26 6.01 -5.80 1.18
N VAL A 27 6.19 -4.94 2.18
CA VAL A 27 7.53 -4.49 2.63
C VAL A 27 8.34 -5.68 3.15
N ILE A 28 7.74 -6.56 3.96
CA ILE A 28 8.41 -7.76 4.46
C ILE A 28 8.84 -8.65 3.29
N MET A 29 7.95 -8.92 2.34
CA MET A 29 8.26 -9.73 1.16
C MET A 29 9.36 -9.11 0.29
N MET A 30 9.35 -7.79 0.12
CA MET A 30 10.39 -7.07 -0.63
C MET A 30 11.75 -7.14 0.08
N LEU A 31 11.78 -7.01 1.41
CA LEU A 31 13.00 -7.17 2.21
C LEU A 31 13.54 -8.59 2.12
N VAL A 32 12.67 -9.60 2.22
CA VAL A 32 13.07 -11.01 2.03
C VAL A 32 13.61 -11.22 0.62
N LEU A 33 12.93 -10.71 -0.41
CA LEU A 33 13.40 -10.83 -1.79
C LEU A 33 14.77 -10.18 -1.97
N LEU A 34 14.99 -8.99 -1.40
CA LEU A 34 16.24 -8.24 -1.54
C LEU A 34 17.40 -8.91 -0.79
N LEU A 35 17.18 -9.33 0.46
CA LEU A 35 18.19 -9.98 1.30
C LEU A 35 18.54 -11.40 0.83
N PHE A 36 17.55 -12.15 0.36
CA PHE A 36 17.73 -13.53 -0.09
C PHE A 36 17.84 -13.65 -1.62
N SER A 37 17.94 -12.53 -2.35
CA SER A 37 18.03 -12.52 -3.81
C SER A 37 19.17 -13.38 -4.33
N ASP A 38 20.37 -13.23 -3.75
CA ASP A 38 21.55 -14.01 -4.11
C ASP A 38 21.40 -15.50 -3.80
N MET A 39 20.72 -15.84 -2.70
CA MET A 39 20.43 -17.24 -2.37
C MET A 39 19.43 -17.86 -3.35
N ILE A 40 18.38 -17.13 -3.72
CA ILE A 40 17.38 -17.58 -4.70
C ILE A 40 18.05 -17.77 -6.06
N ILE A 41 18.85 -16.79 -6.48
CA ILE A 41 19.60 -16.83 -7.74
C ILE A 41 20.56 -18.01 -7.77
N SER A 42 21.37 -18.20 -6.73
CA SER A 42 22.36 -19.29 -6.67
C SER A 42 21.71 -20.68 -6.65
N PHE A 43 20.53 -20.81 -6.02
CA PHE A 43 19.72 -22.03 -6.10
C PHE A 43 19.31 -22.37 -7.55
N PHE A 44 18.92 -21.37 -8.34
CA PHE A 44 18.59 -21.56 -9.76
C PHE A 44 19.85 -21.80 -10.61
N GLU A 45 20.96 -21.11 -10.33
CA GLU A 45 22.26 -21.34 -11.00
C GLU A 45 22.74 -22.79 -10.84
N ALA A 46 22.56 -23.38 -9.65
CA ALA A 46 22.93 -24.77 -9.40
C ALA A 46 22.08 -25.79 -10.17
N ARG A 47 20.90 -25.39 -10.68
CA ARG A 47 19.92 -26.28 -11.35
C ARG A 47 19.82 -26.04 -12.86
N ILE A 48 20.28 -24.88 -13.35
CA ILE A 48 20.11 -24.43 -14.73
C ILE A 48 21.47 -24.08 -15.31
N SER A 49 21.96 -24.91 -16.23
CA SER A 49 23.25 -24.72 -16.91
C SER A 49 23.15 -23.75 -18.12
N ASN A 50 21.94 -23.37 -18.54
CA ASN A 50 21.75 -22.47 -19.68
C ASN A 50 21.80 -20.98 -19.24
N PRO A 51 22.81 -20.21 -19.69
CA PRO A 51 22.99 -18.81 -19.28
C PRO A 51 21.84 -17.90 -19.70
N ASN A 52 21.18 -18.15 -20.84
CA ASN A 52 20.04 -17.34 -21.29
C ASN A 52 18.82 -17.51 -20.38
N SER A 53 18.57 -18.75 -19.93
CA SER A 53 17.46 -19.05 -19.03
C SER A 53 17.68 -18.39 -17.67
N LEU A 54 18.92 -18.38 -17.19
CA LEU A 54 19.29 -17.74 -15.94
C LEU A 54 19.10 -16.21 -15.98
N SER A 55 19.57 -15.57 -17.06
CA SER A 55 19.40 -14.13 -17.26
C SER A 55 17.92 -13.76 -17.34
N TRP A 56 17.11 -14.60 -17.98
CA TRP A 56 15.67 -14.41 -18.05
C TRP A 56 15.00 -14.49 -16.67
N ILE A 57 15.37 -15.48 -15.83
CA ILE A 57 14.85 -15.60 -14.46
C ILE A 57 15.22 -14.38 -13.61
N LYS A 58 16.50 -13.97 -13.63
CA LYS A 58 16.97 -12.77 -12.92
C LYS A 58 16.17 -11.54 -13.33
N ALA A 59 16.03 -11.30 -14.63
CA ALA A 59 15.26 -10.16 -15.13
C ALA A 59 13.78 -10.25 -14.73
N ASN A 60 13.18 -11.43 -14.82
CA ASN A 60 11.77 -11.64 -14.49
C ASN A 60 11.48 -11.36 -13.01
N ILE A 61 12.36 -11.77 -12.09
CA ILE A 61 12.19 -11.49 -10.64
C ILE A 61 12.10 -9.98 -10.39
N TRP A 62 13.04 -9.21 -10.96
CA TRP A 62 13.08 -7.75 -10.77
C TRP A 62 11.91 -7.05 -11.47
N VAL A 63 11.56 -7.46 -12.69
CA VAL A 63 10.39 -6.92 -13.42
C VAL A 63 9.10 -7.14 -12.64
N ASN A 64 8.91 -8.34 -12.09
CA ASN A 64 7.76 -8.62 -11.24
C ASN A 64 7.79 -7.76 -9.98
N ALA A 65 8.93 -7.66 -9.28
CA ALA A 65 9.05 -6.82 -8.09
C ALA A 65 8.63 -5.36 -8.36
N VAL A 66 9.06 -4.80 -9.51
CA VAL A 66 8.66 -3.47 -9.96
C VAL A 66 7.16 -3.39 -10.27
N LEU A 67 6.59 -4.36 -10.98
CA LEU A 67 5.14 -4.40 -11.26
C LEU A 67 4.31 -4.43 -9.96
N TRP A 68 4.71 -5.24 -9.00
CA TRP A 68 4.05 -5.30 -7.69
C TRP A 68 4.18 -3.99 -6.92
N PHE A 69 5.33 -3.31 -7.02
CA PHE A 69 5.53 -1.97 -6.45
C PHE A 69 4.58 -0.94 -7.08
N PHE A 70 4.41 -0.95 -8.41
CA PHE A 70 3.41 -0.11 -9.08
C PHE A 70 1.97 -0.42 -8.65
N GLY A 71 1.63 -1.71 -8.50
CA GLY A 71 0.31 -2.12 -7.98
C GLY A 71 0.05 -1.55 -6.59
N LEU A 72 1.04 -1.59 -5.71
CA LEU A 72 0.96 -1.01 -4.37
C LEU A 72 0.83 0.52 -4.41
N LEU A 73 1.59 1.21 -5.27
CA LEU A 73 1.50 2.67 -5.44
C LEU A 73 0.10 3.09 -5.89
N ILE A 74 -0.46 2.43 -6.90
CA ILE A 74 -1.82 2.70 -7.40
C ILE A 74 -2.84 2.43 -6.29
N HIS A 75 -2.70 1.33 -5.55
CA HIS A 75 -3.59 1.01 -4.43
C HIS A 75 -3.51 2.05 -3.31
N GLY A 76 -2.31 2.52 -2.99
CA GLY A 76 -2.07 3.61 -2.04
C GLY A 76 -2.75 4.90 -2.48
N ILE A 77 -2.53 5.32 -3.72
CA ILE A 77 -3.19 6.51 -4.29
C ILE A 77 -4.71 6.37 -4.19
N TYR A 78 -5.27 5.21 -4.52
CA TYR A 78 -6.72 4.98 -4.42
C TYR A 78 -7.25 5.09 -2.99
N VAL A 79 -6.59 4.46 -2.03
CA VAL A 79 -7.00 4.49 -0.62
C VAL A 79 -6.90 5.90 -0.03
N PHE A 80 -5.80 6.61 -0.31
CA PHE A 80 -5.54 7.96 0.19
C PHE A 80 -6.33 9.04 -0.55
N LYS A 81 -6.56 8.93 -1.87
CA LYS A 81 -7.42 9.86 -2.62
C LYS A 81 -8.87 9.82 -2.13
N PHE A 82 -9.37 8.63 -1.80
CA PHE A 82 -10.68 8.50 -1.16
C PHE A 82 -10.68 9.13 0.24
N LYS A 83 -9.54 9.12 0.95
CA LYS A 83 -9.38 9.77 2.25
C LYS A 83 -9.29 11.30 2.13
N ALA A 84 -8.61 11.84 1.11
CA ALA A 84 -8.49 13.29 0.91
C ALA A 84 -9.88 13.95 0.79
N ASN A 85 -10.74 13.44 -0.08
CA ASN A 85 -12.12 13.93 -0.21
C ASN A 85 -12.96 13.82 1.10
N PHE A 86 -12.63 12.87 1.97
CA PHE A 86 -13.31 12.69 3.25
C PHE A 86 -12.75 13.60 4.35
N ILE A 87 -11.43 13.77 4.41
CA ILE A 87 -10.74 14.71 5.29
C ILE A 87 -11.20 16.13 4.96
N ASP A 88 -11.21 16.53 3.70
CA ASP A 88 -11.62 17.87 3.29
C ASP A 88 -13.06 18.17 3.74
N LYS A 89 -13.97 17.19 3.61
CA LYS A 89 -15.34 17.32 4.10
C LYS A 89 -15.43 17.38 5.63
N TRP A 90 -14.64 16.57 6.33
CA TRP A 90 -14.58 16.58 7.79
C TRP A 90 -14.00 17.89 8.33
N GLU A 91 -12.93 18.38 7.71
CA GLU A 91 -12.26 19.62 8.05
C GLU A 91 -13.17 20.82 7.81
N GLN A 92 -13.88 20.87 6.68
CA GLN A 92 -14.91 21.89 6.45
C GLN A 92 -16.07 21.82 7.45
N LYS A 93 -16.47 20.61 7.88
CA LYS A 93 -17.50 20.48 8.91
C LYS A 93 -17.00 21.02 10.26
N LYS A 94 -15.78 20.68 10.66
CA LYS A 94 -15.19 21.16 11.91
C LYS A 94 -14.94 22.66 11.91
N MET A 95 -14.47 23.21 10.79
CA MET A 95 -14.33 24.66 10.60
C MET A 95 -15.67 25.38 10.80
N LYS A 96 -16.77 24.83 10.27
CA LYS A 96 -18.13 25.38 10.45
C LYS A 96 -18.63 25.27 11.90
N GLU A 97 -18.29 24.21 12.61
CA GLU A 97 -18.61 24.06 14.05
C GLU A 97 -17.86 25.12 14.88
N ILE A 98 -16.55 25.25 14.70
CA ILE A 98 -15.71 26.23 15.41
C ILE A 98 -16.12 27.68 15.09
N MET A 99 -16.48 27.98 13.83
CA MET A 99 -16.99 29.31 13.44
C MET A 99 -18.35 29.64 14.07
N LYS A 100 -19.19 28.63 14.37
CA LYS A 100 -20.46 28.84 15.07
C LYS A 100 -20.26 29.04 16.57
N GLU A 101 -19.37 28.26 17.20
CA GLU A 101 -19.01 28.43 18.62
C GLU A 101 -18.38 29.80 18.89
N ASN A 102 -17.55 30.33 18.00
CA ASN A 102 -16.96 31.67 18.15
C ASN A 102 -17.90 32.84 17.77
N LYS A 103 -19.09 32.55 17.24
CA LYS A 103 -20.11 33.57 16.91
C LYS A 103 -21.23 33.66 17.95
N GLN A 104 -21.19 32.84 19.00
CA GLN A 104 -21.95 33.04 20.24
C GLN A 104 -21.06 33.72 21.27
#